data_AF-A0ABD1QWK3-F1
#
_entry.id   AF-A0ABD1QWK3-F1
#
_cell.length_a   1.000
_cell.length_b   1.000
_cell.length_c   1.000
_cell.angle_alpha   90.00
_cell.angle_beta   90.00
_cell.angle_gamma   90.00
#
_symmetry.space_group_name_H-M   'P 1'
#
loop_
_entity.id
_entity.type
_entity.pdbx_description
1 polymer ?
#
loop_
_entity_poly.entity_id
_entity_poly.type
_entity_poly.pdbx_seq_one_letter_code
_entity_poly.pdbx_strand_id
1 'polypeptide(L)'
;MQEQRKLIAEASKSDKEHKQALEGLQTTLDSARTTYEQMETDLKESDSNFLNLTKQLDNANAAQKVIAEALEVANKEKRRLLEEVKSRDEEIQSLRKDLESSENGRKEAEAGKNEVEAKLANAEAEFVANFHNTEAYTNFSDYFARVGQQEVLTALKKDYPSFDLGPLEARFSPSDVEGEEEN
;
A
#
# COMPACT_ATOMS: atom_id res chain seq x y z
N MET A 1 -5.71 -104.92 74.98
CA MET A 1 -4.69 -104.86 73.90
C MET A 1 -5.22 -104.27 72.60
N GLN A 2 -6.40 -104.67 72.07
CA GLN A 2 -6.95 -104.09 70.83
C GLN A 2 -7.35 -102.61 70.96
N GLU A 3 -7.93 -102.21 72.09
CA GLU A 3 -8.44 -100.85 72.31
C GLU A 3 -7.33 -99.79 72.43
N GLN A 4 -6.23 -100.13 73.10
CA GLN A 4 -5.01 -99.31 73.14
C GLN A 4 -4.39 -99.13 71.75
N ARG A 5 -4.35 -100.18 70.92
CA ARG A 5 -3.84 -100.08 69.54
C ARG A 5 -4.71 -99.16 68.67
N LYS A 6 -6.03 -99.15 68.90
CA LYS A 6 -6.98 -98.28 68.21
C LYS A 6 -6.78 -96.80 68.58
N LEU A 7 -6.66 -96.50 69.88
CA LEU A 7 -6.37 -95.14 70.37
C LEU A 7 -5.03 -94.59 69.86
N ILE A 8 -3.98 -95.41 69.81
CA ILE A 8 -2.68 -95.01 69.27
C ILE A 8 -2.76 -94.73 67.75
N ALA A 9 -3.53 -95.53 67.02
CA ALA A 9 -3.73 -95.35 65.58
C ALA A 9 -4.56 -94.08 65.27
N GLU A 10 -5.59 -93.79 66.08
CA GLU A 10 -6.40 -92.56 65.96
C GLU A 10 -5.58 -91.31 66.29
N ALA A 11 -4.78 -91.34 67.37
CA ALA A 11 -3.85 -90.25 67.70
C ALA A 11 -2.82 -90.01 66.59
N SER A 12 -2.21 -91.08 66.05
CA SER A 12 -1.23 -90.98 64.96
C SER A 12 -1.84 -90.43 63.66
N LYS A 13 -3.13 -90.73 63.40
CA LYS A 13 -3.85 -90.20 62.25
C LYS A 13 -4.15 -88.71 62.43
N SER A 14 -4.62 -88.33 63.62
CA SER A 14 -4.90 -86.94 63.98
C SER A 14 -3.63 -86.07 63.91
N ASP A 15 -2.48 -86.56 64.38
CA ASP A 15 -1.19 -85.86 64.27
C ASP A 15 -0.76 -85.65 62.81
N LYS A 16 -0.99 -86.65 61.94
CA LYS A 16 -0.70 -86.52 60.50
C LYS A 16 -1.60 -85.47 59.83
N GLU A 17 -2.89 -85.48 60.13
CA GLU A 17 -3.85 -84.51 59.61
C GLU A 17 -3.52 -83.10 60.11
N HIS A 18 -3.16 -82.94 61.39
CA HIS A 18 -2.70 -81.67 61.95
C HIS A 18 -1.42 -81.17 61.28
N LYS A 19 -0.45 -82.06 61.05
CA LYS A 19 0.80 -81.70 60.36
C LYS A 19 0.54 -81.25 58.92
N GLN A 20 -0.31 -81.96 58.18
CA GLN A 20 -0.70 -81.56 56.82
C GLN A 20 -1.45 -80.23 56.80
N ALA A 21 -2.33 -79.98 57.77
CA ALA A 21 -3.03 -78.70 57.88
C ALA A 21 -2.07 -77.54 58.17
N LEU A 22 -1.06 -77.75 59.02
CA LEU A 22 0.02 -76.80 59.30
C LEU A 22 0.86 -76.50 58.05
N GLU A 23 1.26 -77.53 57.30
CA GLU A 23 2.00 -77.38 56.04
C GLU A 23 1.19 -76.61 54.97
N GLY A 24 -0.13 -76.86 54.89
CA GLY A 24 -1.04 -76.14 54.00
C GLY A 24 -1.23 -74.67 54.39
N LEU A 25 -1.34 -74.37 55.68
CA LEU A 25 -1.39 -73.00 56.19
C LEU A 25 -0.08 -72.25 55.93
N GLN A 26 1.07 -72.90 56.15
CA GLN A 26 2.38 -72.31 55.89
C GLN A 26 2.54 -71.95 54.40
N THR A 27 2.17 -72.86 53.50
CA THR A 27 2.22 -72.60 52.05
C THR A 27 1.31 -71.44 51.65
N THR A 28 0.14 -71.34 52.27
CA THR A 28 -0.81 -70.24 52.03
C THR A 28 -0.25 -68.91 52.53
N LEU A 29 0.38 -68.91 53.71
CA LEU A 29 1.02 -67.73 54.29
C LEU A 29 2.18 -67.23 53.43
N ASP A 30 3.04 -68.14 52.95
CA ASP A 30 4.18 -67.80 52.10
C ASP A 30 3.72 -67.23 50.74
N SER A 31 2.64 -67.79 50.16
CA SER A 31 2.01 -67.26 48.95
C SER A 31 1.38 -65.88 49.16
N ALA A 32 0.65 -65.68 50.26
CA ALA A 32 0.07 -64.39 50.61
C ALA A 32 1.15 -63.32 50.82
N ARG A 33 2.27 -63.68 51.46
CA ARG A 33 3.42 -62.80 51.67
C ARG A 33 4.07 -62.39 50.34
N THR A 34 4.30 -63.35 49.44
CA THR A 34 4.84 -63.08 48.10
C THR A 34 3.93 -62.12 47.33
N THR A 35 2.62 -62.33 47.42
CA THR A 35 1.63 -61.46 46.78
C THR A 35 1.64 -60.05 47.37
N TYR A 36 1.78 -59.92 48.70
CA TYR A 36 1.87 -58.62 49.37
C TYR A 36 3.14 -57.86 48.96
N GLU A 37 4.30 -58.51 48.92
CA GLU A 37 5.57 -57.91 48.51
C GLU A 37 5.51 -57.44 47.04
N GLN A 38 4.83 -58.19 46.17
CA GLN A 38 4.57 -57.76 44.79
C GLN A 38 3.67 -56.53 44.75
N MET A 39 2.55 -56.53 45.48
CA MET A 39 1.64 -55.37 45.54
C MET A 39 2.33 -54.10 46.08
N GLU A 40 3.23 -54.24 47.06
CA GLU A 40 4.00 -53.12 47.60
C GLU A 40 4.95 -52.53 46.53
N THR A 41 5.54 -53.40 45.71
CA THR A 41 6.41 -52.99 44.60
C THR A 41 5.60 -52.28 43.51
N ASP A 42 4.47 -52.87 43.11
CA ASP A 42 3.56 -52.29 42.10
C ASP A 42 3.01 -50.93 42.56
N LEU A 43 2.69 -50.79 43.85
CA LEU A 43 2.22 -49.53 44.42
C LEU A 43 3.30 -48.44 44.34
N LYS A 44 4.56 -48.75 44.70
CA LYS A 44 5.68 -47.80 44.60
C LYS A 44 5.94 -47.38 43.16
N GLU A 45 5.84 -48.31 42.21
CA GLU A 45 5.97 -47.99 40.79
C GLU A 45 4.83 -47.12 40.30
N SER A 46 3.59 -47.43 40.70
CA SER A 46 2.40 -46.64 40.39
C SER A 46 2.52 -45.20 40.91
N ASP A 47 2.95 -45.03 42.16
CA ASP A 47 3.17 -43.71 42.76
C ASP A 47 4.24 -42.91 42.02
N SER A 48 5.35 -43.56 41.64
CA SER A 48 6.41 -42.94 40.84
C SER A 48 5.89 -42.48 39.48
N ASN A 49 5.11 -43.33 38.80
CA ASN A 49 4.50 -43.03 37.52
C ASN A 49 3.49 -41.88 37.62
N PHE A 50 2.66 -41.86 38.68
CA PHE A 50 1.71 -40.79 38.93
C PHE A 50 2.41 -39.44 39.14
N LEU A 51 3.50 -39.42 39.91
CA LEU A 51 4.34 -38.24 40.10
C LEU A 51 4.96 -37.75 38.79
N ASN A 52 5.43 -38.66 37.94
CA ASN A 52 5.98 -38.31 36.64
C ASN A 52 4.90 -37.71 35.70
N LEU A 53 3.74 -38.35 35.61
CA LEU A 53 2.62 -37.86 34.81
C LEU A 53 2.12 -36.50 35.29
N THR A 54 2.06 -36.28 36.60
CA THR A 54 1.68 -34.98 37.18
C THR A 54 2.65 -33.89 36.72
N LYS A 55 3.97 -34.13 36.78
CA LYS A 55 4.97 -33.16 36.28
C LYS A 55 4.84 -32.92 34.78
N GLN A 56 4.56 -33.95 33.99
CA GLN A 56 4.35 -33.80 32.56
C GLN A 56 3.11 -32.95 32.26
N LEU A 57 2.03 -33.17 33.01
CA LEU A 57 0.80 -32.38 32.88
C LEU A 57 1.03 -30.91 33.25
N ASP A 58 1.74 -30.64 34.34
CA ASP A 58 2.08 -29.27 34.75
C ASP A 58 2.92 -28.56 33.68
N ASN A 59 3.92 -29.24 33.10
CA ASN A 59 4.72 -28.71 32.01
C ASN A 59 3.89 -28.44 30.75
N ALA A 60 2.98 -29.35 30.39
CA ALA A 60 2.08 -29.19 29.24
C ALA A 60 1.13 -28.00 29.44
N ASN A 61 0.57 -27.84 30.64
CA ASN A 61 -0.29 -26.70 30.99
C ASN A 61 0.47 -25.37 30.91
N ALA A 62 1.70 -25.32 31.41
CA ALA A 62 2.55 -24.13 31.31
C ALA A 62 2.85 -23.78 29.85
N ALA A 63 3.21 -24.77 29.02
CA ALA A 63 3.44 -24.58 27.60
C ALA A 63 2.18 -24.09 26.87
N GLN A 64 1.02 -24.68 27.17
CA GLN A 64 -0.26 -24.26 26.58
C GLN A 64 -0.58 -22.81 26.91
N LYS A 65 -0.33 -22.37 28.14
CA LYS A 65 -0.52 -20.97 28.55
C LYS A 65 0.35 -20.02 27.73
N VAL A 66 1.64 -20.33 27.57
CA VAL A 66 2.56 -19.51 26.76
C VAL A 66 2.11 -19.44 25.30
N ILE A 67 1.66 -20.57 24.73
CA ILE A 67 1.14 -20.62 23.36
C ILE A 67 -0.12 -19.76 23.22
N ALA A 68 -1.03 -19.82 24.19
CA ALA A 68 -2.26 -19.03 24.18
C ALA A 68 -1.96 -17.52 24.23
N GLU A 69 -1.04 -17.09 25.10
CA GLU A 69 -0.60 -15.69 25.19
C GLU A 69 0.06 -15.21 23.89
N ALA A 70 0.94 -16.03 23.30
CA ALA A 70 1.57 -15.73 22.01
C ALA A 70 0.54 -15.59 20.87
N LEU A 71 -0.46 -16.47 20.83
CA LEU A 71 -1.56 -16.38 19.87
C LEU A 71 -2.40 -15.12 20.06
N GLU A 72 -2.67 -14.72 21.30
CA GLU A 72 -3.40 -13.48 21.59
C GLU A 72 -2.65 -12.25 21.07
N VAL A 73 -1.33 -12.18 21.31
CA VAL A 73 -0.47 -11.10 20.83
C VAL A 73 -0.45 -11.06 19.30
N ALA A 74 -0.24 -12.20 18.64
CA ALA A 74 -0.23 -12.30 17.19
C ALA A 74 -1.58 -11.86 16.57
N ASN A 75 -2.70 -12.24 17.20
CA ASN A 75 -4.03 -11.84 16.74
C ASN A 75 -4.33 -10.35 16.95
N LYS A 76 -3.77 -9.72 17.99
CA LYS A 76 -3.84 -8.26 18.16
C LYS A 76 -3.05 -7.55 17.08
N GLU A 77 -1.82 -7.99 16.81
CA GLU A 77 -0.98 -7.38 15.78
C GLU A 77 -1.57 -7.54 14.38
N LYS A 78 -2.11 -8.73 14.06
CA LYS A 78 -2.83 -8.95 12.80
C LYS A 78 -3.98 -7.97 12.61
N ARG A 79 -4.78 -7.72 13.65
CA ARG A 79 -5.88 -6.75 13.59
C ARG A 79 -5.37 -5.32 13.38
N ARG A 80 -4.30 -4.93 14.06
CA ARG A 80 -3.66 -3.62 13.89
C ARG A 80 -3.20 -3.41 12.45
N LEU A 81 -2.51 -4.40 11.88
CA LEU A 81 -2.01 -4.35 10.49
C LEU A 81 -3.14 -4.29 9.46
N LEU A 82 -4.25 -5.02 9.68
CA LEU A 82 -5.41 -4.96 8.80
C LEU A 82 -6.05 -3.56 8.78
N GLU A 83 -6.14 -2.91 9.93
CA GLU A 83 -6.66 -1.54 10.02
C GLU A 83 -5.71 -0.55 9.32
N GLU A 84 -4.40 -0.72 9.49
CA GLU A 84 -3.38 0.10 8.82
C GLU A 84 -3.46 -0.05 7.29
N VAL A 85 -3.58 -1.28 6.78
CA VAL A 85 -3.77 -1.55 5.34
C VAL A 85 -5.02 -0.86 4.83
N LYS A 86 -6.15 -0.99 5.53
CA LYS A 86 -7.40 -0.34 5.14
C LYS A 86 -7.27 1.18 5.08
N SER A 87 -6.64 1.79 6.09
CA SER A 87 -6.37 3.23 6.11
C SER A 87 -5.49 3.68 4.94
N ARG A 88 -4.46 2.89 4.59
CA ARG A 88 -3.61 3.18 3.44
C ARG A 88 -4.35 3.01 2.11
N ASP A 89 -5.23 2.03 1.99
CA ASP A 89 -6.06 1.87 0.79
C ASP A 89 -7.00 3.07 0.59
N GLU A 90 -7.60 3.58 1.68
CA GLU A 90 -8.42 4.80 1.64
C GLU A 90 -7.60 6.03 1.21
N GLU A 91 -6.39 6.19 1.74
CA GLU A 91 -5.45 7.26 1.34
C GLU A 91 -5.07 7.16 -0.15
N ILE A 92 -4.73 5.96 -0.63
CA ILE A 92 -4.41 5.71 -2.04
C ILE A 92 -5.60 6.06 -2.94
N GLN A 93 -6.82 5.71 -2.54
CA GLN A 93 -8.02 6.04 -3.31
C GLN A 93 -8.23 7.56 -3.40
N SER A 94 -8.02 8.29 -2.29
CA SER A 94 -8.11 9.75 -2.29
C SER A 94 -7.07 10.36 -3.23
N LEU A 95 -5.81 9.95 -3.11
CA LEU A 95 -4.73 10.46 -3.96
C LEU A 95 -4.96 10.18 -5.45
N ARG A 96 -5.54 9.02 -5.80
CA ARG A 96 -5.90 8.71 -7.19
C ARG A 96 -6.96 9.67 -7.73
N LYS A 97 -7.98 9.98 -6.92
CA LYS A 97 -9.03 10.93 -7.30
C LYS A 97 -8.47 12.34 -7.48
N ASP A 98 -7.57 12.77 -6.60
CA ASP A 98 -6.92 14.08 -6.70
C ASP A 98 -6.04 14.15 -7.96
N LEU A 99 -5.31 13.08 -8.28
CA LEU A 99 -4.51 12.99 -9.49
C LEU A 99 -5.36 13.06 -10.76
N GLU A 100 -6.48 12.33 -10.80
CA GLU A 100 -7.42 12.37 -11.92
C GLU A 100 -8.02 13.78 -12.10
N SER A 101 -8.41 14.44 -11.01
CA SER A 101 -8.89 15.82 -11.04
C SER A 101 -7.82 16.78 -11.57
N SER A 102 -6.56 16.62 -11.11
CA SER A 102 -5.46 17.45 -11.56
C SER A 102 -5.13 17.23 -13.04
N GLU A 103 -5.20 15.99 -13.53
CA GLU A 103 -4.96 15.67 -14.93
C GLU A 103 -6.06 16.26 -15.83
N ASN A 104 -7.31 16.18 -15.39
CA ASN A 104 -8.44 16.79 -16.10
C ASN A 104 -8.31 18.32 -16.16
N GLY A 105 -8.00 18.97 -15.03
CA GLY A 105 -7.74 20.42 -15.02
C GLY A 105 -6.58 20.83 -15.94
N ARG A 106 -5.52 20.01 -16.02
CA ARG A 106 -4.42 20.24 -16.97
C ARG A 106 -4.88 20.13 -18.42
N LYS A 107 -5.68 19.12 -18.76
CA LYS A 107 -6.23 18.94 -20.12
C LYS A 107 -7.13 20.11 -20.52
N GLU A 108 -7.98 20.59 -19.62
CA GLU A 108 -8.85 21.75 -19.86
C GLU A 108 -8.03 23.03 -20.09
N ALA A 109 -7.01 23.28 -19.27
CA ALA A 109 -6.12 24.43 -19.46
C ALA A 109 -5.37 24.37 -20.80
N GLU A 110 -4.89 23.19 -21.20
CA GLU A 110 -4.21 22.98 -22.48
C GLU A 110 -5.16 23.17 -23.67
N ALA A 111 -6.42 22.70 -23.56
CA ALA A 111 -7.44 22.94 -24.56
C ALA A 111 -7.77 24.44 -24.71
N GLY A 112 -7.93 25.16 -23.60
CA GLY A 112 -8.16 26.61 -23.63
C GLY A 112 -7.00 27.39 -24.25
N LYS A 113 -5.76 26.99 -23.95
CA LYS A 113 -4.57 27.57 -24.59
C LYS A 113 -4.58 27.36 -26.10
N ASN A 114 -4.83 26.13 -26.55
CA ASN A 114 -4.88 25.81 -27.98
C ASN A 114 -5.98 26.60 -28.71
N GLU A 115 -7.14 26.79 -28.08
CA GLU A 115 -8.23 27.59 -28.64
C GLU A 115 -7.84 29.07 -28.78
N VAL A 116 -7.19 29.64 -27.77
CA VAL A 116 -6.69 31.03 -27.80
C VAL A 116 -5.64 31.19 -28.91
N GLU A 117 -4.70 30.26 -29.00
CA GLU A 117 -3.67 30.27 -30.05
C GLU A 117 -4.29 30.15 -31.45
N ALA A 118 -5.31 29.31 -31.63
CA ALA A 118 -6.02 29.19 -32.91
C ALA A 118 -6.80 30.46 -33.27
N LYS A 119 -7.47 31.11 -32.29
CA LYS A 119 -8.16 32.39 -32.50
C LYS A 119 -7.18 33.49 -32.88
N LEU A 120 -6.04 33.56 -32.21
CA LEU A 120 -4.99 34.52 -32.51
C LEU A 120 -4.43 34.30 -33.92
N ALA A 121 -4.08 33.07 -34.27
CA ALA A 121 -3.59 32.75 -35.62
C ALA A 121 -4.60 33.10 -36.71
N ASN A 122 -5.90 32.86 -36.47
CA ASN A 122 -6.95 33.26 -37.39
C ASN A 122 -7.08 34.79 -37.51
N ALA A 123 -7.06 35.52 -36.38
CA ALA A 123 -7.12 36.97 -36.38
C ALA A 123 -5.91 37.61 -37.07
N GLU A 124 -4.71 37.05 -36.85
CA GLU A 124 -3.49 37.46 -37.56
C GLU A 124 -3.59 37.20 -39.06
N ALA A 125 -4.07 36.01 -39.46
CA ALA A 125 -4.26 35.69 -40.86
C ALA A 125 -5.28 36.62 -41.54
N GLU A 126 -6.39 36.92 -40.86
CA GLU A 126 -7.41 37.86 -41.33
C GLU A 126 -6.87 39.29 -41.43
N PHE A 127 -6.11 39.74 -40.43
CA PHE A 127 -5.44 41.04 -40.46
C PHE A 127 -4.48 41.15 -41.66
N VAL A 128 -3.62 40.15 -41.87
CA VAL A 128 -2.67 40.14 -43.00
C VAL A 128 -3.41 40.13 -44.34
N ALA A 129 -4.45 39.31 -44.48
CA ALA A 129 -5.25 39.24 -45.70
C ALA A 129 -5.91 40.60 -46.03
N ASN A 130 -6.36 41.32 -45.01
CA ASN A 130 -7.08 42.58 -45.15
C ASN A 130 -6.21 43.83 -44.92
N PHE A 131 -4.91 43.68 -44.73
CA PHE A 131 -4.01 44.78 -44.35
C PHE A 131 -4.12 45.96 -45.32
N HIS A 132 -4.20 45.68 -46.62
CA HIS A 132 -4.35 46.68 -47.68
C HIS A 132 -5.63 47.53 -47.60
N ASN A 133 -6.63 47.07 -46.85
CA ASN A 133 -7.90 47.77 -46.60
C ASN A 133 -7.90 48.52 -45.26
N THR A 134 -6.78 48.54 -44.55
CA THR A 134 -6.66 49.25 -43.26
C THR A 134 -6.13 50.66 -43.47
N GLU A 135 -6.55 51.58 -42.59
CA GLU A 135 -6.01 52.93 -42.54
C GLU A 135 -4.49 52.93 -42.32
N ALA A 136 -3.97 51.95 -41.58
CA ALA A 136 -2.53 51.75 -41.41
C ALA A 136 -1.81 51.52 -42.75
N TYR A 137 -2.41 50.76 -43.68
CA TYR A 137 -1.84 50.59 -45.02
C TYR A 137 -1.95 51.86 -45.85
N THR A 138 -3.05 52.61 -45.79
CA THR A 138 -3.18 53.91 -46.47
C THR A 138 -2.09 54.88 -46.00
N ASN A 139 -1.92 55.02 -44.69
CA ASN A 139 -0.87 55.86 -44.10
C ASN A 139 0.53 55.38 -44.50
N PHE A 140 0.77 54.07 -44.49
CA PHE A 140 2.02 53.48 -44.95
C PHE A 140 2.28 53.75 -46.44
N SER A 141 1.29 53.53 -47.31
CA SER A 141 1.43 53.71 -48.76
C SER A 141 1.65 55.18 -49.10
N ASP A 142 0.94 56.09 -48.43
CA ASP A 142 1.07 57.53 -48.63
C ASP A 142 2.45 58.02 -48.21
N TYR A 143 2.96 57.55 -47.08
CA TYR A 143 4.32 57.86 -46.65
C TYR A 143 5.37 57.44 -47.70
N PHE A 144 5.32 56.19 -48.16
CA PHE A 144 6.29 55.69 -49.15
C PHE A 144 6.11 56.34 -50.52
N ALA A 145 4.89 56.68 -50.92
CA ALA A 145 4.63 57.45 -52.13
C ALA A 145 5.27 58.84 -52.05
N ARG A 146 5.14 59.54 -50.91
CA ARG A 146 5.79 60.84 -50.67
C ARG A 146 7.31 60.73 -50.71
N VAL A 147 7.89 59.73 -50.04
CA VAL A 147 9.34 59.50 -50.04
C VAL A 147 9.85 59.22 -51.47
N GLY A 148 9.19 58.33 -52.22
CA GLY A 148 9.57 58.04 -53.61
C GLY A 148 9.44 59.25 -54.53
N GLN A 149 8.40 60.08 -54.36
CA GLN A 149 8.24 61.33 -55.09
C GLN A 149 9.40 62.31 -54.82
N GLN A 150 9.85 62.41 -53.57
CA GLN A 150 11.00 63.24 -53.18
C GLN A 150 12.33 62.71 -53.74
N GLU A 151 12.53 61.38 -53.75
CA GLU A 151 13.71 60.78 -54.38
C GLU A 151 13.75 61.04 -55.89
N VAL A 152 12.61 60.90 -56.58
CA VAL A 152 12.51 61.20 -58.03
C VAL A 152 12.78 62.67 -58.32
N LEU A 153 12.22 63.59 -57.53
CA LEU A 153 12.51 65.02 -57.65
C LEU A 153 14.01 65.31 -57.45
N THR A 154 14.63 64.67 -56.48
CA THR A 154 16.07 64.80 -56.20
C THR A 154 16.91 64.30 -57.38
N ALA A 155 16.55 63.17 -57.98
CA ALA A 155 17.22 62.64 -59.16
C ALA A 155 17.07 63.56 -60.38
N LEU A 156 15.86 64.06 -60.64
CA LEU A 156 15.59 64.98 -61.76
C LEU A 156 16.36 66.29 -61.64
N LYS A 157 16.46 66.86 -60.42
CA LYS A 157 17.30 68.03 -60.15
C LYS A 157 18.77 67.80 -60.49
N LYS A 158 19.26 66.60 -60.20
CA LYS A 158 20.65 66.22 -60.46
C LYS A 158 20.94 66.04 -61.95
N ASP A 159 20.05 65.35 -62.66
CA ASP A 159 20.29 64.96 -64.06
C ASP A 159 19.91 66.08 -65.05
N TYR A 160 18.98 66.97 -64.68
CA TYR A 160 18.48 68.06 -65.51
C TYR A 160 18.44 69.40 -64.75
N PRO A 161 19.60 69.95 -64.34
CA PRO A 161 19.67 71.12 -63.45
C PRO A 161 19.16 72.43 -64.06
N SER A 162 19.02 72.49 -65.39
CA SER A 162 18.53 73.67 -66.12
C SER A 162 17.02 73.64 -66.39
N PHE A 163 16.34 72.55 -66.05
CA PHE A 163 14.90 72.42 -66.20
C PHE A 163 14.20 73.02 -64.98
N ASP A 164 13.18 73.87 -65.19
CA ASP A 164 12.41 74.43 -64.08
C ASP A 164 11.48 73.36 -63.50
N LEU A 165 11.91 72.78 -62.36
CA LEU A 165 11.17 71.78 -61.60
C LEU A 165 10.27 72.41 -60.54
N GLY A 166 10.24 73.74 -60.39
CA GLY A 166 9.43 74.47 -59.40
C GLY A 166 7.95 74.07 -59.38
N PRO A 167 7.27 73.89 -60.53
CA PRO A 167 5.88 73.41 -60.56
C PRO A 167 5.71 71.97 -60.05
N LEU A 168 6.73 71.12 -60.27
CA LEU A 168 6.73 69.73 -59.84
C LEU A 168 7.00 69.64 -58.33
N GLU A 169 7.89 70.47 -57.82
CA GLU A 169 8.19 70.62 -56.38
C GLU A 169 6.99 71.17 -55.61
N ALA A 170 6.30 72.18 -56.14
CA ALA A 170 5.11 72.74 -55.51
C ALA A 170 3.96 71.71 -55.40
N ARG A 171 3.89 70.77 -56.35
CA ARG A 171 2.87 69.71 -56.37
C ARG A 171 3.18 68.55 -55.42
N PHE A 172 4.45 68.27 -55.15
CA PHE A 172 4.88 67.15 -54.30
C PHE A 172 5.50 67.59 -52.97
N SER A 173 5.41 68.88 -52.64
CA SER A 173 5.79 69.38 -51.31
C SER A 173 4.85 68.77 -50.27
N PRO A 174 5.37 68.27 -49.13
CA PRO A 174 4.54 67.69 -48.10
C PRO A 174 3.61 68.78 -47.56
N SER A 175 2.32 68.70 -47.91
CA SER A 175 1.28 69.40 -47.20
C SER A 175 1.11 68.72 -45.84
N ASP A 176 1.35 69.49 -44.77
CA ASP A 176 1.15 69.08 -43.39
C ASP A 176 -0.22 68.40 -43.24
N VAL A 177 -0.21 67.15 -42.79
CA VAL A 177 -1.43 66.49 -42.31
C VAL A 177 -1.55 66.91 -40.86
N GLU A 178 -2.51 67.78 -40.57
CA GLU A 178 -2.94 68.12 -39.22
C GLU A 178 -3.31 66.82 -38.49
N GLY A 179 -2.57 66.51 -37.43
CA GLY A 179 -3.05 65.61 -36.39
C GLY A 179 -4.06 66.37 -35.54
N GLU A 180 -5.35 66.10 -35.71
CA GLU A 180 -6.34 66.38 -34.68
C GLU A 180 -6.26 65.26 -33.64
N GLU A 181 -5.53 65.52 -32.56
CA GLU A 181 -5.75 64.86 -31.27
C GLU A 181 -7.00 65.49 -30.64
N GLU A 182 -8.14 64.80 -30.67
CA GLU A 182 -9.28 65.12 -29.81
C GLU A 182 -9.19 64.34 -28.48
N ASN A 183 -9.42 65.10 -27.39
CA ASN A 183 -9.48 64.66 -25.98
C ASN A 183 -10.65 63.71 -25.68
#